data_AF-A0A4Y1ZCD6-F1
#
_entry.id   AF-A0A4Y1ZCD6-F1
#
_cell.length_a   1.000
_cell.length_b   1.000
_cell.length_c   1.000
_cell.angle_alpha   90.00
_cell.angle_beta   90.00
_cell.angle_gamma   90.00
#
_symmetry.space_group_name_H-M   'P 1'
#
loop_
_entity.id
_entity.type
_entity.pdbx_description
1 polymer ?
#
loop_
_entity_poly.entity_id
_entity_poly.type
_entity_poly.pdbx_seq_one_letter_code
_entity_poly.pdbx_strand_id
1 'polypeptide(L)' 'MTLLEKIIFLADYIEPNRSFPGVDTVREAAERDLNEAVRLELQKTIAYLVAKQQSVYPKTFEAYNDLVMKNDKKTNEVTE' A
#
# COMPACT_ATOMS: atom_id res chain seq x y z
N MET A 1 2.30 -6.33 -9.17
CA MET A 1 2.84 -7.07 -8.00
C MET A 1 2.19 -8.45 -7.90
N THR A 2 2.99 -9.51 -7.79
CA THR A 2 2.58 -10.87 -7.45
C THR A 2 2.20 -10.98 -5.97
N LEU A 3 1.65 -12.13 -5.55
CA LEU A 3 1.32 -12.38 -4.14
C LEU A 3 2.55 -12.32 -3.24
N LEU A 4 3.65 -13.01 -3.63
CA LEU A 4 4.88 -13.05 -2.84
C LEU A 4 5.50 -11.65 -2.69
N GLU A 5 5.55 -10.88 -3.78
CA GLU A 5 6.05 -9.50 -3.76
C GLU A 5 5.29 -8.64 -2.75
N LYS A 6 3.95 -8.77 -2.69
CA LYS A 6 3.12 -8.04 -1.73
C LYS A 6 3.40 -8.45 -0.29
N ILE A 7 3.54 -9.75 -0.03
CA ILE A 7 3.83 -10.26 1.31
C ILE A 7 5.17 -9.72 1.81
N ILE A 8 6.23 -9.85 1.02
CA ILE A 8 7.57 -9.40 1.42
C ILE A 8 7.62 -7.88 1.56
N PHE A 9 7.03 -7.14 0.62
CA PHE A 9 6.97 -5.68 0.66
C PHE A 9 6.28 -5.18 1.93
N LEU A 10 5.07 -5.69 2.21
CA LEU A 10 4.31 -5.26 3.37
C LEU A 10 4.97 -5.69 4.69
N ALA A 11 5.57 -6.88 4.74
CA ALA A 11 6.24 -7.39 5.93
C ALA A 11 7.37 -6.47 6.43
N ASP A 12 8.20 -5.91 5.54
CA ASP A 12 9.24 -4.94 5.92
C ASP A 12 8.66 -3.67 6.57
N TYR A 13 7.46 -3.27 6.15
CA TYR A 13 6.79 -2.09 6.67
C TYR A 13 6.09 -2.30 8.02
N ILE A 14 5.47 -3.46 8.23
CA ILE A 14 4.60 -3.71 9.39
C ILE A 14 5.20 -4.59 10.49
N GLU A 15 6.44 -5.08 10.33
CA GLU A 15 7.05 -6.01 11.29
C GLU A 15 7.04 -5.48 12.74
N PRO A 16 7.03 -6.36 13.76
CA PRO A 16 6.75 -5.96 15.13
C PRO A 16 7.69 -4.90 15.72
N ASN A 17 8.93 -4.82 15.23
CA ASN A 17 9.90 -3.84 15.73
C ASN A 17 9.75 -2.45 15.08
N ARG A 18 8.90 -2.30 14.05
CA ARG A 18 8.56 -0.99 13.48
C ARG A 18 7.62 -0.23 14.40
N SER A 19 7.99 1.01 14.72
CA SER A 19 7.16 1.93 15.49
C SER A 19 7.26 3.33 14.91
N PHE A 20 6.22 3.76 14.19
CA PHE A 20 6.12 5.09 13.59
C PHE A 20 4.66 5.48 13.36
N PRO A 21 4.35 6.78 13.22
CA PRO A 21 2.98 7.24 13.03
C PRO A 21 2.27 6.57 11.85
N GLY A 22 1.16 5.89 12.13
CA GLY A 22 0.30 5.28 11.13
C GLY A 22 0.67 3.85 10.71
N VAL A 23 1.66 3.20 11.35
CA VAL A 23 1.97 1.78 11.13
C VAL A 23 0.81 0.87 11.55
N ASP A 24 0.12 1.19 12.65
CA ASP A 24 -0.96 0.35 13.19
C ASP A 24 -2.18 0.30 12.25
N THR A 25 -2.51 1.41 11.59
CA THR A 25 -3.56 1.43 10.56
C THR A 25 -3.21 0.50 9.39
N VAL A 26 -1.93 0.35 9.05
CA VAL A 26 -1.51 -0.58 7.99
C VAL A 26 -1.56 -2.03 8.48
N ARG A 27 -1.20 -2.29 9.73
CA ARG A 27 -1.36 -3.61 10.37
C ARG A 27 -2.83 -4.05 10.38
N GLU A 28 -3.73 -3.18 10.81
CA GLU A 28 -5.18 -3.44 10.80
C GLU A 28 -5.75 -3.65 9.39
N ALA A 29 -5.21 -2.96 8.38
CA ALA A 29 -5.57 -3.22 6.99
C ALA A 29 -5.05 -4.58 6.50
N ALA A 30 -3.84 -4.99 6.93
CA ALA A 30 -3.22 -6.25 6.53
C ALA A 30 -4.03 -7.48 6.98
N GLU A 31 -4.65 -7.40 8.15
CA GLU A 31 -5.56 -8.45 8.67
C GLU A 31 -6.86 -8.57 7.86
N ARG A 32 -7.24 -7.52 7.10
CA ARG A 32 -8.49 -7.46 6.34
C ARG A 32 -8.30 -7.76 4.86
N ASP A 33 -7.36 -7.07 4.20
CA ASP A 33 -7.06 -7.24 2.78
C ASP A 33 -5.61 -6.83 2.47
N LEU A 34 -4.82 -7.77 1.95
CA LEU A 34 -3.42 -7.56 1.59
C LEU A 34 -3.23 -6.44 0.54
N ASN A 35 -4.12 -6.31 -0.43
CA ASN A 35 -4.04 -5.25 -1.44
C ASN A 35 -4.38 -3.89 -0.84
N GLU A 36 -5.36 -3.82 0.06
CA GLU A 36 -5.68 -2.59 0.79
C GLU A 36 -4.47 -2.12 1.60
N ALA A 37 -3.82 -3.03 2.33
CA ALA A 37 -2.65 -2.72 3.15
C ALA A 37 -1.46 -2.23 2.32
N VAL A 38 -1.11 -2.93 1.23
CA VAL A 38 -0.02 -2.51 0.33
C VAL A 38 -0.33 -1.16 -0.32
N ARG A 39 -1.59 -0.92 -0.72
CA ARG A 39 -1.99 0.38 -1.29
C ARG A 39 -1.87 1.51 -0.26
N LEU A 40 -2.27 1.25 0.98
CA LEU A 40 -2.19 2.21 2.07
C LEU A 40 -0.73 2.53 2.44
N GLU A 41 0.13 1.51 2.48
CA GLU A 41 1.57 1.67 2.65
C GLU A 41 2.16 2.58 1.56
N LEU A 42 1.91 2.25 0.28
CA LEU A 42 2.41 3.05 -0.86
C LEU A 42 1.95 4.50 -0.77
N GLN A 43 0.68 4.73 -0.43
CA GLN A 43 0.12 6.07 -0.23
C GLN A 43 0.89 6.84 0.86
N LYS A 44 1.14 6.20 2.01
CA LYS A 44 1.87 6.82 3.13
C LYS A 44 3.32 7.11 2.75
N THR A 45 4.00 6.19 2.06
CA THR A 45 5.38 6.37 1.60
C THR A 45 5.50 7.53 0.61
N ILE A 46 4.60 7.62 -0.37
CA ILE A 46 4.55 8.73 -1.33
C ILE A 46 4.32 10.06 -0.59
N ALA A 47 3.30 10.12 0.28
CA ALA A 47 2.98 11.33 1.03
C ALA A 47 4.15 11.78 1.92
N TYR A 48 4.83 10.84 2.57
CA TYR A 48 6.01 11.11 3.39
C TYR A 48 7.16 11.72 2.57
N LEU A 49 7.51 11.12 1.44
CA LEU A 49 8.59 11.61 0.58
C LEU A 49 8.27 12.99 0.00
N VAL A 50 7.03 13.20 -0.47
CA VAL A 50 6.57 14.50 -0.99
C VAL A 50 6.62 15.58 0.09
N ALA A 51 6.16 15.28 1.31
CA ALA A 51 6.23 16.21 2.44
C ALA A 51 7.67 16.60 2.82
N LYS A 52 8.64 15.72 2.52
CA LYS A 52 10.07 15.96 2.72
C LYS A 52 10.79 16.53 1.50
N GLN A 53 10.08 16.83 0.40
CA GLN A 53 10.65 17.25 -0.89
C GLN A 53 11.71 16.26 -1.43
N GLN A 54 11.53 14.98 -1.15
CA GLN A 54 12.40 13.92 -1.65
C GLN A 54 11.86 13.33 -2.96
N SER A 55 12.76 12.82 -3.79
CA SER A 55 12.37 12.15 -5.03
C SER A 55 11.57 10.89 -4.73
N VAL A 56 10.52 10.67 -5.52
CA VAL A 56 9.71 9.44 -5.49
C VAL A 56 10.06 8.64 -6.73
N TYR A 57 10.44 7.38 -6.55
CA TYR A 57 10.77 6.52 -7.66
C TYR A 57 9.53 6.23 -8.51
N PRO A 58 9.57 6.32 -9.87
CA PRO A 58 8.37 6.21 -10.70
C PRO A 58 7.55 4.93 -10.49
N LYS A 59 8.22 3.78 -10.26
CA LYS A 59 7.53 2.51 -10.04
C LYS A 59 6.69 2.49 -8.75
N THR A 60 6.99 3.36 -7.78
CA THR A 60 6.16 3.50 -6.57
C THR A 60 4.77 4.04 -6.93
N PHE A 61 4.70 5.03 -7.83
CA PHE A 61 3.42 5.53 -8.34
C PHE A 61 2.72 4.50 -9.24
N GLU A 62 3.46 3.80 -10.10
CA GLU A 62 2.90 2.74 -10.95
C GLU A 62 2.24 1.65 -10.10
N ALA A 63 2.94 1.17 -9.05
CA ALA A 63 2.40 0.17 -8.13
C ALA A 63 1.15 0.67 -7.39
N TYR A 64 1.16 1.94 -6.94
CA TYR A 64 0.01 2.56 -6.28
C TYR A 64 -1.21 2.63 -7.23
N ASN A 65 -1.01 3.17 -8.43
CA ASN A 65 -2.07 3.32 -9.43
C ASN A 65 -2.65 1.97 -9.85
N ASP A 66 -1.81 0.95 -10.03
CA ASP A 66 -2.23 -0.41 -10.41
C ASP A 66 -3.16 -1.02 -9.35
N LEU A 67 -2.92 -0.76 -8.06
CA LEU A 67 -3.79 -1.21 -6.97
C LEU A 67 -5.08 -0.40 -6.84
N VAL A 68 -5.05 0.91 -7.10
CA VAL A 68 -6.26 1.75 -7.12
C VAL A 68 -7.20 1.30 -8.24
N MET A 69 -6.70 1.18 -9.46
CA MET A 69 -7.50 0.82 -10.63
C MET A 69 -8.07 -0.61 -10.56
N LYS A 70 -7.39 -1.53 -9.88
CA LYS A 70 -7.89 -2.91 -9.66
C LYS A 70 -9.05 -2.96 -8.66
N ASN A 71 -9.06 -2.07 -7.68
CA ASN A 71 -10.17 -1.98 -6.73
C ASN A 71 -11.42 -1.41 -7.39
N ASP A 72 -11.29 -0.41 -8.27
CA ASP A 72 -12.43 0.17 -9.01
C ASP A 72 -13.15 -0.87 -9.88
N LYS A 73 -12.42 -1.85 -10.45
CA LYS A 73 -13.03 -2.93 -11.24
C LYS A 73 -13.85 -3.91 -10.39
N LYS A 74 -13.39 -4.24 -9.18
CA LYS A 74 -14.15 -5.09 -8.25
C LYS A 74 -15.44 -4.43 -7.76
N THR A 75 -15.44 -3.10 -7.61
CA THR A 75 -16.65 -2.38 -7.17
C THR A 75 -17.70 -2.31 -8.27
N ASN A 76 -17.28 -2.22 -9.54
CA ASN A 76 -18.19 -2.14 -10.68
C ASN A 76 -18.79 -3.50 -11.09
N GLU A 77 -18.10 -4.63 -10.85
CA GLU A 77 -18.62 -5.99 -11.14
C GLU A 77 -19.70 -6.47 -10.15
N VAL A 78 -19.87 -5.81 -8.99
CA VAL A 78 -20.91 -6.16 -8.00
C VAL A 78 -22.23 -5.40 -8.25
N THR A 79 -22.21 -4.43 -9.16
CA THR A 79 -23.37 -3.57 -9.50
C THR A 79 -24.07 -3.93 -10.82
N GLU A 80 -23.70 -5.03 -11.48
CA GLU A 80 -24.42 -5.60 -12.63
C GLU A 80 -25.15 -6.91 -12.28
#